data_AF-A0A9P6XSJ4-F1
#
_entry.id   AF-A0A9P6XSJ4-F1
#
_cell.length_a   1.000
_cell.length_b   1.000
_cell.length_c   1.000
_cell.angle_alpha   90.00
_cell.angle_beta   90.00
_cell.angle_gamma   90.00
#
_symmetry.space_group_name_H-M   'P 1'
#
loop_
_entity.id
_entity.type
_entity.pdbx_description
1 polymer ?
#
loop_
_entity_poly.entity_id
_entity_poly.type
_entity_poly.pdbx_seq_one_letter_code
_entity_poly.pdbx_strand_id
1 'polypeptide(L)'
;MLAAESPMIPAEIAEEVRGHFEDLSGWLALTLQKGAATGQLHLQGSAADEAKAFMSAVHGAMLAARGFGDAGTFATLARLAIARVSTAR
;
A
#
# COMPACT_ATOMS: atom_id res chain seq x y z
N MET A 1 10.22 8.88 -6.26
CA MET A 1 9.82 7.64 -5.54
C MET A 1 10.78 6.57 -5.97
N LEU A 2 11.70 6.11 -5.10
CA LEU A 2 12.88 5.33 -5.51
C LEU A 2 12.58 4.12 -6.41
N ALA A 3 11.46 3.42 -6.19
CA ALA A 3 11.04 2.32 -7.07
C ALA A 3 10.83 2.75 -8.54
N ALA A 4 10.25 3.93 -8.78
CA ALA A 4 10.07 4.49 -10.13
C ALA A 4 11.39 4.99 -10.75
N GLU A 5 12.40 5.24 -9.92
CA GLU A 5 13.73 5.71 -10.29
C GLU A 5 14.75 4.54 -10.32
N SER A 6 14.29 3.28 -10.24
CA SER A 6 15.15 2.10 -10.20
C SER A 6 16.26 2.08 -11.26
N PRO A 7 16.04 2.48 -12.53
CA PRO A 7 17.10 2.52 -13.53
C PRO A 7 18.18 3.58 -13.29
N MET A 8 17.93 4.54 -12.38
CA MET A 8 18.78 5.70 -12.10
C MET A 8 19.53 5.60 -10.77
N ILE A 9 19.30 4.54 -9.98
CA ILE A 9 19.95 4.32 -8.68
C ILE A 9 20.92 3.12 -8.75
N PRO A 10 21.93 3.04 -7.86
CA PRO A 10 22.82 1.87 -7.80
C PRO A 10 22.04 0.57 -7.59
N ALA A 11 22.52 -0.52 -8.20
CA ALA A 11 21.83 -1.80 -8.20
C ALA A 11 21.54 -2.29 -6.77
N GLU A 12 22.49 -2.09 -5.85
CA GLU A 12 22.36 -2.50 -4.45
C GLU A 12 21.20 -1.76 -3.77
N ILE A 13 20.98 -0.48 -4.10
CA ILE A 13 19.85 0.28 -3.56
C ILE A 13 18.53 -0.15 -4.19
N ALA A 14 18.52 -0.50 -5.48
CA ALA A 14 17.33 -1.02 -6.14
C ALA A 14 16.90 -2.37 -5.54
N GLU A 15 17.84 -3.22 -5.14
CA GLU A 15 17.58 -4.45 -4.38
C GLU A 15 16.90 -4.16 -3.04
N GLU A 16 17.44 -3.22 -2.24
CA GLU A 16 16.83 -2.83 -0.95
C GLU A 16 15.43 -2.25 -1.12
N VAL A 17 15.20 -1.44 -2.16
CA VAL A 17 13.87 -0.91 -2.47
C VAL A 17 12.91 -2.05 -2.81
N ARG A 18 13.34 -3.08 -3.54
CA ARG A 18 12.49 -4.23 -3.83
C ARG A 18 12.21 -5.05 -2.58
N GLY A 19 13.23 -5.31 -1.76
CA GLY A 19 13.08 -5.98 -0.46
C GLY A 19 12.05 -5.27 0.42
N HIS A 20 12.08 -3.94 0.47
CA HIS A 20 11.06 -3.16 1.19
C HIS A 20 9.64 -3.40 0.66
N PHE A 21 9.44 -3.44 -0.66
CA PHE A 21 8.12 -3.73 -1.25
C PHE A 21 7.64 -5.15 -0.92
N GLU A 22 8.55 -6.12 -0.94
CA GLU A 22 8.28 -7.52 -0.58
C GLU A 22 7.89 -7.64 0.90
N ASP A 23 8.70 -7.08 1.80
CA ASP A 23 8.45 -7.10 3.24
C ASP A 23 7.15 -6.40 3.62
N LEU A 24 6.92 -5.19 3.08
CA LEU A 24 5.71 -4.42 3.37
C LEU A 24 4.46 -5.13 2.84
N SER A 25 4.50 -5.66 1.62
CA SER A 25 3.35 -6.39 1.06
C SER A 25 3.10 -7.70 1.80
N GLY A 26 4.14 -8.40 2.26
CA GLY A 26 4.03 -9.58 3.11
C GLY A 26 3.38 -9.27 4.46
N TRP A 27 3.83 -8.20 5.13
CA TRP A 27 3.25 -7.75 6.39
C TRP A 27 1.78 -7.32 6.24
N LEU A 28 1.45 -6.60 5.17
CA LEU A 28 0.08 -6.22 4.84
C LEU A 28 -0.80 -7.45 4.59
N ALA A 29 -0.32 -8.44 3.84
CA ALA A 29 -1.07 -9.66 3.55
C ALA A 29 -1.45 -10.41 4.84
N LEU A 30 -0.51 -10.56 5.77
CA LEU A 30 -0.76 -11.17 7.08
C LEU A 30 -1.78 -10.36 7.91
N THR A 31 -1.70 -9.03 7.84
CA THR A 31 -2.62 -8.13 8.55
C THR A 31 -4.04 -8.20 7.99
N LEU A 32 -4.17 -8.15 6.67
CA LEU A 32 -5.44 -8.28 5.96
C LEU A 32 -6.08 -9.64 6.21
N GLN A 33 -5.29 -10.73 6.17
CA GLN A 33 -5.77 -12.07 6.47
C GLN A 33 -6.33 -12.18 7.89
N LYS A 34 -5.63 -11.60 8.89
CA LYS A 34 -6.11 -11.56 10.27
C LYS A 34 -7.42 -10.80 10.40
N GLY A 35 -7.53 -9.62 9.79
CA GLY A 35 -8.74 -8.81 9.82
C GLY A 35 -9.93 -9.49 9.12
N ALA A 36 -9.68 -10.22 8.04
CA ALA A 36 -10.71 -11.03 7.38
C ALA A 36 -11.16 -12.21 8.26
N ALA A 37 -10.23 -12.89 8.92
CA ALA A 37 -10.55 -14.00 9.83
C ALA A 37 -11.38 -13.56 11.05
N THR A 38 -11.27 -12.30 11.47
CA THR A 38 -12.07 -11.72 12.58
C THR A 38 -13.32 -10.98 12.10
N GLY A 39 -13.62 -10.97 10.80
CA GLY A 39 -14.78 -10.28 10.22
C GLY A 39 -14.69 -8.75 10.21
N GLN A 40 -13.52 -8.19 10.51
CA GLN A 40 -13.27 -6.74 10.50
C GLN A 40 -13.02 -6.20 9.09
N LEU A 41 -12.48 -7.04 8.21
CA LEU A 41 -12.14 -6.70 6.83
C LEU A 41 -12.85 -7.64 5.85
N HIS A 42 -13.13 -7.13 4.65
CA HIS A 42 -13.62 -7.89 3.53
C HIS A 42 -12.63 -7.78 2.36
N LEU A 43 -12.14 -8.93 1.90
CA LEU A 43 -11.19 -9.02 0.79
C LEU A 43 -11.94 -9.49 -0.47
N GLN A 44 -11.73 -8.83 -1.60
CA GLN A 44 -12.29 -9.20 -2.90
C GLN A 44 -11.41 -10.25 -3.59
N GLY A 45 -10.11 -10.26 -3.30
CA GLY A 45 -9.14 -11.21 -3.82
C GLY A 45 -8.33 -11.93 -2.75
N SER A 46 -7.19 -12.50 -3.16
CA SER A 46 -6.23 -13.08 -2.21
C SER A 46 -5.66 -11.98 -1.30
N ALA A 47 -5.31 -12.32 -0.06
CA ALA A 47 -4.68 -11.36 0.85
C ALA A 47 -3.36 -10.78 0.29
N ALA A 48 -2.65 -11.55 -0.54
CA ALA A 48 -1.44 -11.10 -1.21
C ALA A 48 -1.71 -10.04 -2.29
N ASP A 49 -2.75 -10.23 -3.11
CA ASP A 49 -3.11 -9.25 -4.15
C ASP A 49 -3.71 -7.99 -3.54
N GLU A 50 -4.57 -8.13 -2.53
CA GLU A 50 -5.13 -7.02 -1.77
C GLU A 50 -4.05 -6.20 -1.06
N ALA A 51 -3.02 -6.85 -0.52
CA ALA A 51 -1.88 -6.17 0.09
C ALA A 51 -1.13 -5.30 -0.92
N LYS A 52 -0.85 -5.82 -2.12
CA LYS A 52 -0.21 -5.06 -3.20
C LYS A 52 -1.10 -3.90 -3.66
N ALA A 53 -2.41 -4.13 -3.80
CA ALA A 53 -3.37 -3.10 -4.16
C ALA A 53 -3.43 -1.98 -3.12
N PHE A 54 -3.52 -2.34 -1.84
CA PHE A 54 -3.53 -1.39 -0.71
C PHE A 54 -2.22 -0.59 -0.64
N MET A 55 -1.07 -1.26 -0.73
CA MET A 55 0.25 -0.62 -0.79
C MET A 55 0.34 0.37 -1.95
N SER A 56 -0.09 -0.02 -3.14
CA SER A 56 -0.14 0.85 -4.32
C SER A 56 -1.01 2.09 -4.09
N ALA A 57 -2.19 1.93 -3.48
CA ALA A 57 -3.09 3.04 -3.17
C ALA A 57 -2.46 4.03 -2.17
N VAL A 58 -1.79 3.53 -1.12
CA VAL A 58 -1.10 4.38 -0.12
C VAL A 58 0.07 5.13 -0.76
N HIS A 59 0.91 4.45 -1.54
CA HIS A 59 2.01 5.09 -2.26
C HIS A 59 1.52 6.12 -3.28
N GLY A 60 0.45 5.80 -4.03
CA GLY A 60 -0.21 6.73 -4.93
C GLY A 60 -0.79 7.95 -4.19
N ALA A 61 -1.31 7.78 -2.97
CA ALA A 61 -1.77 8.88 -2.14
C ALA A 61 -0.63 9.82 -1.74
N MET A 62 0.57 9.29 -1.43
CA MET A 62 1.76 10.10 -1.13
C MET A 62 2.18 10.91 -2.37
N LEU A 63 2.17 10.28 -3.55
CA LEU A 63 2.48 10.95 -4.82
C LEU A 63 1.44 12.04 -5.13
N ALA A 64 0.15 11.76 -4.98
CA ALA A 64 -0.92 12.72 -5.20
C ALA A 64 -0.80 13.94 -4.28
N ALA A 65 -0.58 13.73 -2.98
CA ALA A 65 -0.36 14.82 -2.03
C ALA A 65 0.81 15.72 -2.45
N ARG A 66 1.91 15.12 -2.93
CA ARG A 66 3.04 15.86 -3.47
C ARG A 66 2.67 16.63 -4.74
N GLY A 67 1.95 16.00 -5.67
CA GLY A 67 1.54 16.59 -6.95
C GLY A 67 0.56 17.76 -6.80
N PHE A 68 -0.38 17.66 -5.86
CA PHE A 68 -1.32 18.74 -5.56
C PHE A 68 -0.77 19.80 -4.60
N GLY A 69 0.38 19.56 -3.98
CA GLY A 69 0.93 20.47 -2.95
C GLY A 69 0.06 20.51 -1.68
N ASP A 70 -0.73 19.48 -1.43
CA ASP A 70 -1.67 19.39 -0.32
C ASP A 70 -1.44 18.09 0.47
N ALA A 71 -0.93 18.21 1.69
CA ALA A 71 -0.73 17.08 2.58
C ALA A 71 -2.06 16.42 3.02
N GLY A 72 -3.18 17.17 3.02
CA GLY A 72 -4.50 16.65 3.34
C GLY A 72 -4.98 15.58 2.37
N THR A 73 -4.55 15.67 1.10
CA THR A 73 -4.85 14.67 0.07
C THR A 73 -4.37 13.27 0.46
N PHE A 74 -3.19 13.13 1.07
CA PHE A 74 -2.71 11.82 1.52
C PHE A 74 -3.67 11.19 2.53
N ALA A 75 -4.03 11.95 3.57
CA ALA A 75 -4.91 11.45 4.63
C ALA A 75 -6.29 11.05 4.08
N THR A 76 -6.82 11.82 3.14
CA THR A 76 -8.11 11.53 2.50
C THR A 76 -8.04 10.24 1.67
N LEU A 77 -7.04 10.10 0.81
CA LEU A 77 -6.91 8.92 -0.06
C LEU A 77 -6.53 7.65 0.73
N ALA A 78 -5.69 7.75 1.76
CA ALA A 78 -5.36 6.64 2.64
C ALA A 78 -6.61 6.13 3.39
N ARG A 79 -7.47 7.03 3.88
CA ARG A 79 -8.76 6.64 4.49
C ARG A 79 -9.68 5.93 3.50
N LEU A 80 -9.71 6.36 2.24
CA LEU A 80 -10.48 5.68 1.20
C LEU A 80 -9.92 4.28 0.91
N ALA A 81 -8.60 4.09 0.91
CA ALA A 81 -7.97 2.78 0.76
C ALA A 81 -8.35 1.83 1.91
N ILE A 82 -8.38 2.32 3.16
CA ILE A 82 -8.85 1.55 4.32
C ILE A 82 -10.33 1.21 4.17
N ALA A 83 -11.18 2.20 3.86
CA ALA A 83 -12.62 2.00 3.73
C ALA A 83 -12.99 0.95 2.67
N ARG A 84 -12.18 0.77 1.62
CA ARG A 84 -12.41 -0.25 0.59
C ARG A 84 -12.29 -1.69 1.10
N VAL A 85 -11.45 -1.93 2.11
CA VAL A 85 -11.24 -3.26 2.68
C VAL A 85 -11.96 -3.46 4.01
N SER A 86 -12.49 -2.39 4.60
CA SER A 86 -13.30 -2.48 5.83
C SER A 86 -14.69 -3.03 5.55
N THR A 87 -15.24 -3.82 6.47
CA THR A 87 -16.67 -4.13 6.45
C THR A 87 -17.49 -2.88 6.79
N ALA A 88 -18.57 -2.62 6.07
CA ALA A 88 -19.54 -1.61 6.47
C ALA A 88 -20.10 -2.03 7.84
N ARG A 89 -20.00 -1.13 8.82
CA ARG A 89 -20.56 -1.36 10.15
C ARG A 89 -22.08 -1.23 10.12
#